data_AF-A0A2X2JTQ9-F1
#
_entry.id   AF-A0A2X2JTQ9-F1
#
_cell.length_a   1.000
_cell.length_b   1.000
_cell.length_c   1.000
_cell.angle_alpha   90.00
_cell.angle_beta   90.00
_cell.angle_gamma   90.00
#
_symmetry.space_group_name_H-M   'P 1'
#
loop_
_entity.id
_entity.type
_entity.pdbx_description
1 polymer ?
#
loop_
_entity_poly.entity_id
_entity_poly.type
_entity_poly.pdbx_seq_one_letter_code
_entity_poly.pdbx_strand_id
1 'polypeptide(L)'
;MYAGQIVEFGGIKEILHNPKHPYTQKLLSTIPKLKEEQKRLETIEGIVPSIQAFHVNKCRFANRCNKKLDICNNQSPKMHVCEDVIVRCHLYQNEYKEI
;
A
#
# COMPACT_ATOMS: atom_id res chain seq x y z
N MET A 1 5.77 2.20 -5.46
CA MET A 1 6.71 1.13 -5.04
C MET A 1 6.95 1.22 -3.54
N TYR A 2 7.17 0.09 -2.85
CA TYR A 2 7.62 0.04 -1.46
C TYR A 2 8.58 -1.13 -1.26
N ALA A 3 9.69 -0.92 -0.55
CA ALA A 3 10.68 -1.96 -0.25
C ALA A 3 11.09 -2.81 -1.48
N GLY A 4 11.29 -2.18 -2.64
CA GLY A 4 11.65 -2.86 -3.90
C GLY A 4 10.52 -3.67 -4.56
N GLN A 5 9.26 -3.49 -4.16
CA GLN A 5 8.10 -4.12 -4.80
C GLN A 5 7.12 -3.07 -5.35
N ILE A 6 6.60 -3.33 -6.55
CA ILE A 6 5.40 -2.65 -7.04
C ILE A 6 4.26 -3.09 -6.13
N VAL A 7 3.67 -2.11 -5.43
CA VAL A 7 2.56 -2.29 -4.50
C VAL A 7 1.23 -1.83 -5.09
N GLU A 8 1.30 -0.90 -6.04
CA GLU A 8 0.15 -0.37 -6.76
C GLU A 8 0.63 0.25 -8.07
N PHE A 9 -0.14 0.05 -9.13
CA PHE A 9 0.12 0.53 -10.49
C PHE A 9 -1.21 0.79 -11.20
N GLY A 10 -1.34 1.93 -11.88
CA GLY A 10 -2.57 2.32 -12.55
C GLY A 10 -2.47 3.74 -13.10
N GLY A 11 -3.57 4.24 -13.67
CA GLY A 11 -3.64 5.60 -14.17
C GLY A 11 -3.51 6.65 -13.07
N ILE A 12 -3.07 7.86 -13.45
CA ILE A 12 -2.79 8.93 -12.49
C ILE A 12 -4.04 9.35 -11.70
N LYS A 13 -5.22 9.36 -12.34
CA LYS A 13 -6.46 9.78 -11.69
C LYS A 13 -6.88 8.78 -10.63
N GLU A 14 -6.76 7.50 -10.93
CA GLU A 14 -7.12 6.38 -10.08
C GLU A 14 -6.20 6.35 -8.85
N ILE A 15 -4.89 6.47 -9.07
CA ILE A 15 -3.92 6.49 -7.97
C ILE A 15 -4.14 7.70 -7.05
N LEU A 16 -4.42 8.89 -7.59
CA LEU A 16 -4.57 10.11 -6.78
C LEU A 16 -5.91 10.19 -6.03
N HIS A 17 -7.00 9.65 -6.60
CA HIS A 17 -8.35 9.84 -6.04
C HIS A 17 -8.93 8.57 -5.41
N ASN A 18 -8.51 7.38 -5.86
CA ASN A 18 -9.00 6.09 -5.38
C ASN A 18 -7.85 5.09 -5.13
N PRO A 19 -6.80 5.48 -4.37
CA PRO A 19 -5.69 4.58 -4.06
C PRO A 19 -6.19 3.35 -3.29
N LYS A 20 -5.83 2.16 -3.75
CA LYS A 20 -6.25 0.88 -3.17
C LYS A 20 -5.29 0.39 -2.10
N HIS A 21 -3.98 0.53 -2.27
CA HIS A 21 -3.01 0.01 -1.32
C HIS A 21 -2.89 0.92 -0.09
N PRO A 22 -2.91 0.39 1.15
CA PRO A 22 -2.80 1.20 2.37
C PRO A 22 -1.53 2.08 2.43
N TYR A 23 -0.43 1.61 1.85
CA TYR A 23 0.78 2.43 1.68
C TYR A 23 0.55 3.66 0.80
N THR A 24 -0.08 3.50 -0.37
CA THR A 24 -0.36 4.61 -1.30
C THR A 24 -1.33 5.60 -0.66
N GLN A 25 -2.37 5.10 0.01
CA GLN A 25 -3.29 5.92 0.81
C GLN A 25 -2.53 6.81 1.81
N LYS A 26 -1.63 6.22 2.59
CA LYS A 26 -0.81 6.97 3.56
C LYS A 26 0.17 7.93 2.89
N LEU A 27 0.80 7.55 1.78
CA LEU A 27 1.71 8.44 1.06
C LEU A 27 0.98 9.70 0.59
N LEU A 28 -0.23 9.56 0.05
CA LEU A 28 -1.04 10.67 -0.40
C LEU A 28 -1.57 11.52 0.77
N SER A 29 -1.84 10.92 1.93
CA SER A 29 -2.27 11.69 3.12
C SER A 29 -1.16 12.58 3.69
N THR A 30 0.11 12.28 3.40
CA THR A 30 1.25 13.14 3.79
C THR A 30 1.41 14.39 2.90
N ILE A 31 0.67 14.51 1.80
CA ILE A 31 0.76 15.65 0.89
C ILE A 31 0.06 16.85 1.54
N PRO A 32 0.77 17.96 1.80
CA PRO A 32 0.18 19.14 2.42
C PRO A 32 -0.86 19.77 1.50
N LYS A 33 -2.01 20.11 2.07
CA LYS A 33 -3.05 20.85 1.35
C LYS A 33 -2.81 22.36 1.52
N LEU A 34 -2.58 23.05 0.40
CA LEU A 34 -2.26 24.49 0.37
C LEU A 34 -3.34 25.40 1.01
N LYS A 35 -4.57 24.91 1.18
CA LYS A 35 -5.71 25.68 1.70
C LYS A 35 -6.11 25.34 3.15
N GLU A 36 -5.44 24.37 3.78
CA GLU A 36 -5.74 23.94 5.14
C GLU A 36 -4.54 24.28 6.05
N GLU A 37 -4.77 25.04 7.13
CA GLU A 37 -3.80 25.16 8.22
C GLU A 37 -3.67 23.79 8.92
N GLN A 38 -2.79 22.94 8.42
CA GLN A 38 -2.50 21.66 9.06
C GLN A 38 -1.53 21.87 10.22
N LYS A 39 -2.02 21.74 11.46
CA LYS A 39 -1.19 21.83 12.67
C LYS A 39 -0.09 20.76 12.75
N ARG A 40 -0.25 19.64 12.04
CA ARG A 40 0.72 18.54 11.99
C ARG A 40 0.50 17.69 10.74
N LEU A 41 1.56 17.43 9.97
CA LEU A 41 1.51 16.50 8.84
C LEU A 41 1.39 15.07 9.36
N GLU A 42 0.49 14.28 8.74
CA GLU A 42 0.45 12.84 8.99
C GLU A 42 1.77 12.22 8.55
N THR A 43 2.31 11.33 9.38
CA THR A 43 3.51 10.55 9.05
C THR A 43 3.16 9.07 9.03
N ILE A 44 3.88 8.33 8.18
CA ILE A 44 3.76 6.87 8.19
C ILE A 44 4.58 6.37 9.38
N GLU A 45 3.92 5.99 10.46
CA GLU A 45 4.58 5.46 11.66
C GLU A 45 5.49 4.26 11.39
N GLY A 46 6.53 4.12 12.22
CA GLY A 46 7.50 3.04 12.18
C GLY A 46 8.67 3.27 11.21
N ILE A 47 9.68 2.42 11.34
CA ILE A 47 10.91 2.47 10.54
C ILE A 47 10.77 1.51 9.35
N VAL A 48 11.33 1.88 8.19
CA VAL A 48 11.45 0.95 7.06
C VAL A 48 12.39 -0.19 7.47
N PRO A 49 11.98 -1.46 7.41
CA PRO A 49 12.86 -2.57 7.77
C PRO A 49 14.12 -2.60 6.89
N SER A 50 15.22 -3.14 7.41
CA SER A 50 16.41 -3.40 6.60
C SER A 50 16.09 -4.39 5.48
N ILE A 51 16.84 -4.34 4.38
CA ILE A 51 16.62 -5.24 3.23
C ILE A 51 16.70 -6.71 3.64
N GLN A 52 17.59 -7.03 4.59
CA GLN A 52 17.78 -8.37 5.15
C GLN A 52 16.54 -8.89 5.88
N ALA A 53 15.71 -7.99 6.43
CA ALA A 53 14.48 -8.34 7.14
C ALA A 53 13.27 -8.58 6.21
N PHE A 54 13.41 -8.38 4.89
CA PHE A 54 12.33 -8.65 3.94
C PHE A 54 12.18 -10.14 3.67
N HIS A 55 11.45 -10.81 4.56
CA HIS A 55 11.05 -12.20 4.36
C HIS A 55 10.17 -12.34 3.10
N VAL A 56 10.57 -13.23 2.20
CA VAL A 56 9.89 -13.47 0.90
C VAL A 56 8.42 -13.88 1.09
N ASN A 57 8.12 -14.52 2.21
CA ASN A 57 6.81 -15.09 2.51
C ASN A 57 5.88 -14.13 3.25
N LYS A 58 6.21 -12.85 3.45
CA LYS A 58 5.35 -11.92 4.21
C LYS A 58 5.03 -10.68 3.38
N CYS A 59 3.90 -10.03 3.67
CA CYS A 59 3.63 -8.69 3.13
C CYS A 59 4.68 -7.71 3.69
N ARG A 60 5.49 -7.10 2.82
CA ARG A 60 6.57 -6.19 3.23
C ARG A 60 6.09 -4.95 4.00
N PHE A 61 4.82 -4.57 3.82
CA PHE A 61 4.21 -3.42 4.50
C PHE A 61 3.43 -3.78 5.77
N ALA A 62 3.34 -5.07 6.14
CA ALA A 62 2.48 -5.54 7.24
C ALA A 62 2.73 -4.80 8.56
N ASN A 63 3.99 -4.55 8.91
CA ASN A 63 4.37 -3.88 10.16
C ASN A 63 3.95 -2.41 10.25
N ARG A 64 3.60 -1.76 9.14
CA ARG A 64 3.20 -0.33 9.05
C ARG A 64 1.79 -0.13 8.49
N CYS A 65 1.13 -1.23 8.15
CA CYS A 65 -0.21 -1.26 7.58
C CYS A 65 -1.27 -1.15 8.68
N ASN A 66 -2.13 -0.13 8.60
CA ASN A 66 -3.29 0.03 9.48
C ASN A 66 -4.46 -0.90 9.12
N LYS A 67 -4.42 -1.53 7.94
CA LYS A 67 -5.41 -2.52 7.46
C LYS A 67 -4.80 -3.92 7.36
N LYS A 68 -3.86 -4.25 8.28
CA LYS A 68 -3.16 -5.54 8.29
C LYS A 68 -4.15 -6.66 8.62
N LEU A 69 -4.13 -7.72 7.81
CA LEU A 69 -4.80 -9.00 8.08
C LEU A 69 -3.80 -10.01 8.63
N ASP A 70 -4.27 -11.07 9.32
CA ASP A 70 -3.38 -12.09 9.89
C ASP A 70 -2.52 -12.80 8.84
N ILE A 71 -3.11 -13.07 7.66
CA ILE A 71 -2.43 -13.66 6.50
C ILE A 71 -1.20 -12.84 6.07
N CYS A 72 -1.18 -11.52 6.26
CA CYS A 72 -0.07 -10.66 5.88
C CYS A 72 1.25 -10.99 6.61
N ASN A 73 1.17 -11.62 7.79
CA ASN A 73 2.34 -12.02 8.57
C ASN A 73 2.97 -13.34 8.10
N ASN A 74 2.25 -14.10 7.27
CA ASN A 74 2.61 -15.47 6.91
C ASN A 74 2.64 -15.70 5.39
N GLN A 75 2.02 -14.80 4.61
CA GLN A 75 1.99 -14.85 3.16
C GLN A 75 2.26 -13.48 2.53
N SER A 76 2.93 -13.48 1.38
CA SER A 76 3.10 -12.30 0.54
C SER A 76 1.92 -12.19 -0.45
N PRO A 77 1.28 -11.02 -0.59
CA PRO A 77 0.18 -10.86 -1.53
C PRO A 77 0.68 -10.94 -2.98
N LYS A 78 -0.16 -11.54 -3.84
CA LYS A 78 0.01 -11.47 -5.30
C LYS A 78 -0.45 -10.10 -5.80
N MET A 79 -0.20 -9.82 -7.08
CA MET A 79 -0.82 -8.68 -7.76
C MET A 79 -2.26 -9.06 -8.11
N HIS A 80 -3.18 -8.15 -7.86
CA HIS A 80 -4.61 -8.29 -8.14
C HIS A 80 -5.07 -7.09 -8.98
N VAL A 81 -5.93 -7.31 -9.95
CA VAL A 81 -6.65 -6.22 -10.63
C VAL A 81 -7.82 -5.83 -9.74
N CYS A 82 -7.91 -4.56 -9.39
CA CYS A 82 -8.98 -3.96 -8.59
C CYS A 82 -9.49 -2.76 -9.39
N GLU A 83 -10.67 -2.88 -9.99
CA GLU A 83 -11.18 -1.91 -10.96
C GLU A 83 -10.15 -1.66 -12.09
N ASP A 84 -9.65 -0.43 -12.20
CA ASP A 84 -8.69 0.01 -13.24
C ASP A 84 -7.23 0.06 -12.74
N VAL A 85 -6.95 -0.50 -11.56
CA VAL A 85 -5.59 -0.53 -10.98
C VAL A 85 -5.14 -1.93 -10.62
N ILE A 86 -3.83 -2.14 -10.64
CA ILE A 86 -3.19 -3.38 -10.19
C ILE A 86 -2.57 -3.13 -8.82
N VAL A 87 -2.96 -3.92 -7.83
CA VAL A 87 -2.59 -3.75 -6.42
C VAL A 87 -2.05 -5.03 -5.80
N ARG A 88 -0.98 -4.91 -5.00
CA ARG A 88 -0.39 -6.02 -4.23
C ARG A 88 -0.91 -6.04 -2.80
N CYS A 89 -2.15 -6.47 -2.58
CA CYS A 89 -2.73 -6.47 -1.24
C CYS A 89 -3.74 -7.61 -1.02
N HIS A 90 -3.71 -8.22 0.17
CA HIS A 90 -4.66 -9.27 0.56
C HIS A 90 -6.11 -8.78 0.66
N LEU A 91 -6.35 -7.47 0.80
CA LEU A 91 -7.69 -6.89 0.82
C LEU A 91 -8.46 -7.14 -0.49
N TYR A 92 -7.77 -7.33 -1.61
CA TYR A 92 -8.36 -7.49 -2.95
C TYR A 92 -8.14 -8.88 -3.54
N GLN A 93 -7.86 -9.88 -2.68
CA GLN A 93 -7.63 -11.26 -3.13
C GLN A 93 -8.82 -11.89 -3.84
N ASN A 94 -10.04 -11.38 -3.63
CA ASN A 94 -11.26 -11.95 -4.21
C ASN A 94 -11.77 -11.21 -5.45
N GLU A 95 -11.11 -10.14 -5.90
CA GLU A 95 -11.55 -9.32 -7.04
C GLU A 95 -10.90 -9.76 -8.36
N TYR A 96 -10.64 -11.06 -8.51
CA TYR A 96 -9.99 -11.61 -9.70
C TYR A 96 -10.72 -11.24 -11.01
N LYS A 97 -10.07 -10.42 -11.83
CA LYS A 97 -10.15 -10.53 -13.29
C LYS A 97 -8.79 -11.01 -13.78
N GLU A 98 -8.78 -12.07 -14.57
CA GLU A 98 -7.58 -12.51 -15.29
C GLU A 98 -7.10 -11.35 -16.19
N ILE A 99 -5.78 -11.11 -16.17
CA ILE A 99 -5.10 -10.18 -17.10
C ILE A 99 -4.78 -10.94 -18.37
#